data_AF-A0A971N8U6-F1
#
_entry.id   AF-A0A971N8U6-F1
#
_cell.length_a   1.000
_cell.length_b   1.000
_cell.length_c   1.000
_cell.angle_alpha   90.00
_cell.angle_beta   90.00
_cell.angle_gamma   90.00
#
_symmetry.space_group_name_H-M   'P 1'
#
loop_
_entity.id
_entity.type
_entity.pdbx_description
1 polymer ?
#
loop_
_entity_poly.entity_id
_entity_poly.type
_entity_poly.pdbx_seq_one_letter_code
_entity_poly.pdbx_strand_id
1 'polypeptide(L)'
;MRYELEEDKHRELATIDENKVITFADQNLEWIIREEIGKPHGAIEFGEVQGITKTDASTLPWPEHRFHDVSNPKIHENAIVSLDGLRYLTNLRQLNLSRNPISDLSELKYLKQLTKLELRTIYLHKESASLLR
;
A
#
# COMPACT_ATOMS: atom_id res chain seq x y z
N MET A 1 -17.92 0.52 -16.52
CA MET A 1 -17.66 0.11 -15.13
C MET A 1 -16.19 0.13 -14.73
N ARG A 2 -15.29 -0.78 -15.15
CA ARG A 2 -13.86 -0.70 -14.73
C ARG A 2 -13.16 0.59 -15.19
N TYR A 3 -13.34 1.01 -16.44
CA TYR A 3 -12.73 2.25 -16.96
C TYR A 3 -13.20 3.53 -16.24
N GLU A 4 -14.47 3.59 -15.82
CA GLU A 4 -15.04 4.76 -15.11
C GLU A 4 -14.41 4.91 -13.71
N LEU A 5 -14.27 3.81 -12.97
CA LEU A 5 -13.63 3.81 -11.64
C LEU A 5 -12.16 4.28 -11.68
N GLU A 6 -11.44 3.99 -12.76
CA GLU A 6 -10.04 4.38 -12.91
C GLU A 6 -9.87 5.86 -13.26
N GLU A 7 -10.79 6.41 -14.06
CA GLU A 7 -10.86 7.85 -14.32
C GLU A 7 -11.23 8.63 -13.06
N ASP A 8 -12.17 8.12 -12.27
CA ASP A 8 -12.60 8.76 -11.02
C ASP A 8 -11.45 8.88 -10.02
N LYS A 9 -10.66 7.82 -9.85
CA LYS A 9 -9.43 7.86 -9.01
C LYS A 9 -8.40 8.87 -9.51
N HIS A 10 -8.26 9.04 -10.83
CA HIS A 10 -7.32 10.04 -11.38
C HIS A 10 -7.82 11.48 -11.15
N ARG A 11 -9.12 11.71 -11.31
CA ARG A 11 -9.77 13.00 -11.03
C ARG A 11 -9.73 13.34 -9.54
N GLU A 12 -9.92 12.35 -8.67
CA GLU A 12 -9.78 12.50 -7.22
C GLU A 12 -8.40 13.02 -6.86
N LEU A 13 -7.32 12.36 -7.31
CA LEU A 13 -5.95 12.78 -7.00
C LEU A 13 -5.60 14.18 -7.51
N ALA A 14 -6.26 14.65 -8.57
CA ALA A 14 -6.06 16.01 -9.09
C ALA A 14 -6.74 17.11 -8.25
N THR A 15 -7.69 16.74 -7.38
CA THR A 15 -8.55 17.67 -6.63
C THR A 15 -8.61 17.37 -5.14
N ILE A 16 -7.80 16.41 -4.66
CA ILE A 16 -7.81 15.96 -3.28
C ILE A 16 -7.30 17.07 -2.34
N ASP A 17 -8.06 17.33 -1.29
CA ASP A 17 -7.73 18.27 -0.22
C ASP A 17 -6.65 17.69 0.70
N GLU A 18 -5.75 18.52 1.22
CA GLU A 18 -4.68 18.08 2.13
C GLU A 18 -5.22 17.46 3.43
N ASN A 19 -6.38 17.91 3.90
CA ASN A 19 -7.04 17.42 5.11
C ASN A 19 -7.98 16.24 4.82
N LYS A 20 -8.01 15.74 3.57
CA LYS A 20 -8.83 14.59 3.21
C LYS A 20 -8.31 13.37 3.95
N VAL A 21 -9.19 12.76 4.76
CA VAL A 21 -8.91 11.46 5.37
C VAL A 21 -8.80 10.39 4.28
N ILE A 22 -7.68 9.69 4.30
CA ILE A 22 -7.37 8.56 3.42
C ILE A 22 -7.26 7.27 4.24
N THR A 23 -7.40 6.14 3.55
CA THR A 23 -7.38 4.81 4.15
C THR A 23 -6.56 3.84 3.30
N PHE A 24 -5.96 2.85 3.95
CA PHE A 24 -5.27 1.76 3.30
C PHE A 24 -6.03 0.47 3.58
N ALA A 25 -6.31 -0.32 2.54
CA ALA A 25 -7.08 -1.56 2.73
C ALA A 25 -6.27 -2.63 3.49
N ASP A 26 -4.95 -2.63 3.26
CA ASP A 26 -4.00 -3.54 3.88
C ASP A 26 -3.43 -2.91 5.16
N GLN A 27 -3.59 -3.60 6.29
CA GLN A 27 -3.17 -3.10 7.60
C GLN A 27 -1.64 -3.07 7.75
N ASN A 28 -0.91 -3.95 7.06
CA ASN A 28 0.55 -3.93 7.09
C ASN A 28 1.08 -2.76 6.29
N LEU A 29 0.46 -2.48 5.14
CA LEU A 29 0.76 -1.27 4.39
C LEU A 29 0.45 -0.02 5.23
N GLU A 30 -0.73 0.05 5.85
CA GLU A 30 -1.08 1.17 6.74
C GLU A 30 -0.04 1.34 7.85
N TRP A 31 0.37 0.25 8.48
CA TRP A 31 1.37 0.27 9.55
C TRP A 31 2.70 0.86 9.09
N ILE A 32 3.21 0.45 7.93
CA ILE A 32 4.44 1.03 7.36
C ILE A 32 4.28 2.53 7.14
N ILE A 33 3.14 2.94 6.57
CA ILE A 33 2.86 4.37 6.35
C ILE A 33 2.82 5.14 7.67
N ARG A 34 2.22 4.57 8.72
CA ARG A 34 2.16 5.18 10.05
C ARG A 34 3.53 5.38 10.67
N GLU A 35 4.43 4.41 10.53
CA GLU A 35 5.81 4.55 10.99
C GLU A 35 6.55 5.66 10.23
N GLU A 36 6.41 5.70 8.90
CA GLU A 36 7.05 6.72 8.06
C GLU A 36 6.58 8.14 8.39
N ILE A 37 5.32 8.32 8.78
CA ILE A 37 4.78 9.64 9.19
C ILE A 37 4.87 9.89 10.71
N GLY A 38 5.32 8.93 11.50
CA GLY A 38 5.39 9.03 12.97
C GLY A 38 4.02 9.16 13.66
N LYS A 39 2.95 8.58 13.08
CA LYS A 39 1.56 8.71 13.56
C LYS A 39 0.93 7.33 13.83
N PRO A 40 1.12 6.77 15.04
CA PRO A 40 0.68 5.40 15.34
C PRO A 40 -0.84 5.24 15.39
N HIS A 41 -1.59 6.31 15.65
CA HIS A 41 -3.05 6.27 15.84
C HIS A 41 -3.74 7.47 15.18
N GLY A 42 -5.08 7.36 15.02
CA GLY A 42 -5.91 8.40 14.43
C GLY A 42 -6.02 8.31 12.90
N ALA A 43 -6.87 9.16 12.33
CA ALA A 43 -7.05 9.26 10.89
C ALA A 43 -5.75 9.71 10.20
N ILE A 44 -5.46 9.16 9.02
CA ILE A 44 -4.36 9.62 8.18
C ILE A 44 -4.95 10.60 7.16
N GLU A 45 -4.39 11.79 7.08
CA GLU A 45 -4.78 12.82 6.11
C GLU A 45 -3.84 12.80 4.91
N PHE A 46 -4.36 13.19 3.74
CA PHE A 46 -3.61 13.16 2.49
C PHE A 46 -2.30 13.96 2.56
N GLY A 47 -2.32 15.14 3.19
CA GLY A 47 -1.15 15.99 3.37
C GLY A 47 -0.02 15.32 4.15
N GLU A 48 -0.36 14.46 5.13
CA GLU A 48 0.60 13.81 6.02
C GLU A 48 1.50 12.82 5.28
N VAL A 49 0.98 12.16 4.24
CA VAL A 49 1.73 11.16 3.47
C VAL A 49 2.54 11.78 2.32
N GLN A 50 2.41 13.07 2.05
CA GLN A 50 3.12 13.73 0.94
C GLN A 50 4.63 13.88 1.18
N GLY A 51 5.09 13.78 2.44
CA GLY A 51 6.51 13.75 2.77
C GLY A 51 7.21 12.42 2.45
N ILE A 52 6.45 11.35 2.19
CA ILE A 52 6.98 10.03 1.92
C ILE A 52 7.53 9.99 0.48
N THR A 53 8.86 9.92 0.35
CA THR A 53 9.55 9.85 -0.95
C THR A 53 10.21 8.49 -1.19
N LYS A 54 10.42 7.72 -0.14
CA LYS A 54 10.94 6.36 -0.18
C LYS A 54 10.22 5.53 0.88
N THR A 55 9.86 4.30 0.53
CA THR A 55 9.28 3.34 1.48
C THR A 55 9.82 1.95 1.20
N ASP A 56 10.25 1.25 2.25
CA ASP A 56 10.59 -0.17 2.17
C ASP A 56 9.51 -1.00 2.85
N ALA A 57 8.71 -1.66 2.01
CA ALA A 57 7.63 -2.55 2.43
C ALA A 57 8.00 -4.02 2.26
N SER A 58 9.29 -4.35 2.08
CA SER A 58 9.78 -5.72 1.94
C SER A 58 10.19 -6.38 3.25
N THR A 59 10.48 -5.55 4.25
CA THR A 59 10.85 -5.97 5.58
C THR A 59 9.67 -5.68 6.50
N LEU A 60 8.71 -6.60 6.56
CA LEU A 60 7.76 -6.57 7.66
C LEU A 60 8.56 -6.88 8.93
N PRO A 61 8.64 -5.94 9.89
CA PRO A 61 9.50 -6.09 11.03
C PRO A 61 8.80 -6.95 12.07
N TRP A 62 9.21 -8.20 12.25
CA TRP A 62 8.92 -8.92 13.49
C TRP A 62 10.13 -9.75 13.90
N PRO A 63 10.58 -9.66 15.17
CA PRO A 63 9.72 -9.90 16.35
C PRO A 63 9.82 -8.91 17.53
N GLU A 64 10.64 -7.86 17.47
CA GLU A 64 11.06 -7.12 18.68
C GLU A 64 10.18 -5.93 19.10
N HIS A 65 9.23 -5.49 18.27
CA HIS A 65 8.20 -4.51 18.63
C HIS A 65 6.79 -5.11 18.74
N ARG A 66 6.67 -6.31 19.34
CA ARG A 66 5.37 -6.87 19.74
C ARG A 66 4.73 -6.03 20.88
N PHE A 67 4.22 -4.87 20.52
CA PHE A 67 3.11 -4.20 21.19
C PHE A 67 2.00 -3.96 20.16
N HIS A 68 1.65 -5.00 19.41
CA HIS A 68 0.40 -5.00 18.67
C HIS A 68 -0.71 -5.17 19.70
N ASP A 69 -1.63 -4.21 19.71
CA ASP A 69 -2.90 -4.34 20.37
C ASP A 69 -3.50 -5.71 20.04
N VAL A 70 -3.45 -6.61 21.03
CA VAL A 70 -3.95 -8.00 20.94
C VAL A 70 -5.45 -8.06 20.68
N SER A 71 -6.15 -6.92 20.68
CA SER A 71 -7.56 -6.81 20.31
C SER A 71 -7.82 -6.84 18.80
N ASN A 72 -6.79 -6.65 17.95
CA ASN A 72 -6.96 -6.69 16.49
C ASN A 72 -6.32 -7.95 15.87
N PRO A 73 -7.05 -9.07 15.77
CA PRO A 73 -6.56 -10.34 15.23
C PRO A 73 -6.31 -10.32 13.70
N LYS A 74 -6.53 -9.21 13.01
CA LYS A 74 -6.28 -9.10 11.56
C LYS A 74 -4.84 -8.76 11.20
N ILE A 75 -3.99 -8.37 12.15
CA ILE A 75 -2.58 -8.03 11.91
C ILE A 75 -1.69 -9.30 11.85
N HIS A 76 -2.29 -10.50 11.74
CA HIS A 76 -1.56 -11.77 11.85
C HIS A 76 -1.07 -12.36 10.51
N GLU A 77 -1.32 -11.70 9.39
CA GLU A 77 -0.74 -12.09 8.10
C GLU A 77 0.49 -11.23 7.82
N ASN A 78 1.67 -11.86 7.78
CA ASN A 78 2.96 -11.20 7.56
C ASN A 78 3.19 -10.88 6.08
N ALA A 79 2.21 -10.26 5.44
CA ALA A 79 2.22 -10.03 4.01
C ALA A 79 1.34 -8.83 3.64
N ILE A 80 1.84 -8.01 2.72
CA ILE A 80 0.98 -7.07 2.00
C ILE A 80 0.31 -7.85 0.86
N VAL A 81 -1.03 -7.86 0.87
CA VAL A 81 -1.86 -8.52 -0.14
C VAL A 81 -2.57 -7.51 -1.05
N SER A 82 -2.79 -6.28 -0.56
CA SER A 82 -3.43 -5.20 -1.32
C SER A 82 -2.61 -3.92 -1.29
N LEU A 83 -2.58 -3.23 -2.44
CA LEU A 83 -1.98 -1.90 -2.59
C LEU A 83 -3.01 -0.77 -2.54
N ASP A 84 -4.29 -1.06 -2.25
CA ASP A 84 -5.34 -0.04 -2.20
C ASP A 84 -4.99 1.04 -1.16
N GLY A 85 -4.96 2.28 -1.65
CA GLY A 85 -4.54 3.45 -0.86
C GLY A 85 -3.11 3.91 -1.15
N LEU A 86 -2.27 3.06 -1.75
CA LEU A 86 -0.91 3.43 -2.14
C LEU A 86 -0.89 4.59 -3.13
N ARG A 87 -1.93 4.74 -3.97
CA ARG A 87 -2.09 5.85 -4.93
C ARG A 87 -1.99 7.25 -4.30
N TYR A 88 -2.24 7.39 -3.01
CA TYR A 88 -2.17 8.68 -2.30
C TYR A 88 -0.73 9.16 -2.05
N LEU A 89 0.28 8.28 -2.18
CA LEU A 89 1.70 8.64 -2.01
C LEU A 89 2.26 9.27 -3.29
N THR A 90 1.73 10.43 -3.69
CA THR A 90 1.99 11.01 -5.02
C THR A 90 3.43 11.48 -5.24
N ASN A 91 4.17 11.71 -4.15
CA ASN A 91 5.60 12.07 -4.16
C ASN A 91 6.56 10.88 -4.03
N LEU A 92 6.05 9.64 -4.00
CA LEU A 92 6.89 8.46 -3.84
C LEU A 92 7.81 8.25 -5.05
N ARG A 93 9.10 8.11 -4.78
CA ARG A 93 10.16 7.94 -5.80
C ARG A 93 10.78 6.55 -5.75
N GLN A 94 10.87 5.96 -4.56
CA GLN A 94 11.46 4.65 -4.37
C GLN A 94 10.52 3.76 -3.55
N LEU A 95 10.18 2.60 -4.11
CA LEU A 95 9.29 1.65 -3.47
C LEU A 95 9.88 0.24 -3.57
N ASN A 96 9.97 -0.43 -2.42
CA ASN A 96 10.31 -1.85 -2.36
C ASN A 96 9.11 -2.64 -1.84
N LEU A 97 8.52 -3.48 -2.69
CA LEU A 97 7.40 -4.38 -2.37
C LEU A 97 7.84 -5.85 -2.37
N SER A 98 9.15 -6.12 -2.41
CA SER A 98 9.69 -7.48 -2.44
C SER A 98 9.15 -8.34 -1.30
N ARG A 99 9.03 -9.66 -1.51
CA ARG A 99 8.57 -10.64 -0.49
C ARG A 99 7.11 -10.47 -0.04
N ASN A 100 6.25 -9.87 -0.87
CA ASN A 100 4.82 -9.79 -0.63
C ASN A 100 4.01 -10.56 -1.71
N PRO A 101 2.94 -11.29 -1.35
CA PRO A 101 2.09 -12.03 -2.27
C PRO A 101 1.08 -11.11 -3.00
N ILE A 102 1.55 -10.00 -3.56
CA ILE A 102 0.69 -9.03 -4.25
C ILE A 102 0.40 -9.53 -5.66
N SER A 103 -0.88 -9.77 -5.96
CA SER A 103 -1.34 -10.19 -7.29
C SER A 103 -1.78 -9.04 -8.18
N ASP A 104 -2.19 -7.91 -7.59
CA ASP A 104 -2.67 -6.73 -8.31
C ASP A 104 -1.76 -5.52 -8.05
N LEU A 105 -1.11 -5.04 -9.12
CA LEU A 105 -0.21 -3.87 -9.11
C LEU A 105 -0.86 -2.61 -9.70
N SER A 106 -2.17 -2.61 -9.94
CA SER A 106 -2.89 -1.54 -10.64
C SER A 106 -2.73 -0.17 -9.98
N GLU A 107 -2.63 -0.11 -8.65
CA GLU A 107 -2.43 1.15 -7.90
C GLU A 107 -1.10 1.84 -8.22
N LEU A 108 -0.06 1.10 -8.69
CA LEU A 108 1.24 1.67 -9.03
C LEU A 108 1.18 2.69 -10.17
N LYS A 109 0.16 2.62 -11.04
CA LYS A 109 0.01 3.54 -12.18
C LYS A 109 -0.23 4.99 -11.75
N TYR A 110 -0.64 5.22 -10.50
CA TYR A 110 -0.89 6.55 -9.94
C TYR A 110 0.37 7.20 -9.38
N LEU A 111 1.44 6.42 -9.14
CA LEU A 111 2.71 6.90 -8.59
C LEU A 111 3.59 7.52 -9.68
N LYS A 112 3.21 8.70 -10.17
CA LYS A 112 3.87 9.34 -11.33
C LYS A 112 5.33 9.73 -11.10
N GLN A 113 5.75 9.87 -9.83
CA GLN A 113 7.13 10.20 -9.48
C GLN A 113 8.01 8.97 -9.21
N LEU A 114 7.46 7.76 -9.32
CA LEU A 114 8.20 6.54 -9.01
C LEU A 114 9.31 6.29 -10.03
N THR A 115 10.56 6.29 -9.57
CA THR A 115 11.75 6.06 -10.40
C THR A 115 12.46 4.75 -10.07
N LYS A 116 12.21 4.19 -8.88
CA LYS A 116 12.78 2.92 -8.45
C LYS A 116 11.70 2.02 -7.85
N LEU A 117 11.55 0.82 -8.41
CA LEU A 117 10.60 -0.20 -7.95
C LEU A 117 11.31 -1.54 -7.79
N GLU A 118 11.17 -2.16 -6.63
CA GLU A 118 11.68 -3.51 -6.33
C GLU A 118 10.51 -4.46 -6.04
N LEU A 119 10.46 -5.59 -6.78
CA LEU A 119 9.39 -6.60 -6.72
C LEU A 119 9.94 -8.02 -6.55
N ARG A 120 11.10 -8.19 -5.93
CA ARG A 120 11.75 -9.51 -5.84
C ARG A 120 10.86 -10.44 -5.00
N THR A 121 10.51 -11.62 -5.55
CA THR A 121 9.63 -12.59 -4.88
C THR A 121 8.22 -12.02 -4.62
N ILE A 122 7.57 -11.50 -5.65
CA ILE A 122 6.11 -11.36 -5.65
C ILE A 122 5.48 -12.66 -6.19
N TYR A 123 4.52 -13.23 -5.47
CA TYR A 123 3.76 -14.38 -5.96
C TYR A 123 2.68 -13.87 -6.91
N LEU A 124 3.02 -13.70 -8.18
CA LEU A 124 2.00 -13.59 -9.23
C LEU A 124 1.32 -14.94 -9.32
N HIS A 125 0.13 -15.07 -8.72
CA HIS A 125 -0.66 -16.29 -8.81
C HIS A 125 -0.89 -16.58 -10.30
N LYS A 126 -0.14 -17.54 -10.86
CA LYS A 126 -0.55 -18.15 -12.14
C LYS A 126 -1.89 -18.81 -11.86
N GLU A 127 -2.92 -18.44 -12.59
CA GLU A 127 -4.14 -19.23 -12.64
C GLU A 127 -3.73 -20.68 -12.93
N SER A 128 -3.96 -21.57 -11.97
CA SER A 128 -3.82 -22.99 -12.18
C SER A 128 -4.84 -23.39 -13.23
N ALA A 129 -4.34 -23.82 -14.39
CA ALA A 129 -5.08 -24.50 -15.43
C ALA A 129 -6.05 -25.51 -14.79
N SER A 130 -7.31 -25.12 -14.70
CA SER A 130 -8.42 -25.96 -14.22
C SER A 130 -9.32 -26.24 -15.42
N LEU A 131 -8.76 -26.87 -16.45
CA LEU A 131 -9.51 -27.58 -17.48
C LEU A 131 -8.82 -28.92 -17.75
N LEU A 132 -8.84 -29.78 -16.74
CA LEU A 132 -8.82 -31.23 -16.93
C LEU A 132 -9.95 -31.83 -16.10
N ARG A 133 -11.14 -31.86 -16.70
CA ARG A 133 -12.11 -32.94 -16.58
C ARG A 133 -12.78 -33.14 -17.93
#